data_AF-I2K9Z2-F1
#
_entry.id   AF-I2K9Z2-F1
#
_cell.length_a   1.000
_cell.length_b   1.000
_cell.length_c   1.000
_cell.angle_alpha   90.00
_cell.angle_beta   90.00
_cell.angle_gamma   90.00
#
_symmetry.space_group_name_H-M   'P 1'
#
loop_
_entity.id
_entity.type
_entity.pdbx_description
1 polymer ?
#
loop_
_entity_poly.entity_id
_entity_poly.type
_entity_poly.pdbx_seq_one_letter_code
_entity_poly.pdbx_strand_id
1 'polypeptide(L)'
;MNTDALVLLQDDNTSADILDQLSTDENPFVRVRVAAHMNTSAETLVKLSQDEIPLVKQFVAEHLNTPVDTLVELSQDSDFSYWIAGNPNTPLEILTELSKHEDENVRSSLAVNPSIPGEILDQLMIDENEDVRAAVMKNPVIQAKTGK
;
A
#
# COMPACT_ATOMS: atom_id res chain seq x y z
N MET A 1 20.61 -11.61 -16.30
CA MET A 1 20.25 -10.40 -15.52
C MET A 1 20.16 -9.26 -16.52
N ASN A 2 18.98 -8.68 -16.71
CA ASN A 2 18.76 -7.56 -17.63
C ASN A 2 19.31 -6.26 -16.98
N THR A 3 20.61 -6.02 -17.12
CA THR A 3 21.31 -4.91 -16.45
C THR A 3 20.77 -3.54 -16.88
N ASP A 4 20.33 -3.43 -18.13
CA ASP A 4 19.82 -2.18 -18.69
C ASP A 4 18.47 -1.78 -18.07
N ALA A 5 17.59 -2.76 -17.81
CA ALA A 5 16.33 -2.51 -17.10
C ALA A 5 16.56 -2.01 -15.67
N LEU A 6 17.56 -2.55 -14.96
CA LEU A 6 17.86 -2.12 -13.59
C LEU A 6 18.41 -0.70 -13.54
N VAL A 7 19.16 -0.26 -14.56
CA VAL A 7 19.65 1.12 -14.66
C VAL A 7 18.48 2.09 -14.86
N LEU A 8 17.54 1.75 -15.75
CA LEU A 8 16.33 2.56 -15.94
C LEU A 8 15.54 2.66 -14.63
N LEU A 9 15.30 1.55 -13.94
CA LEU A 9 14.54 1.53 -12.68
C LEU A 9 15.22 2.25 -11.49
N GLN A 10 16.48 2.67 -11.63
CA GLN A 10 17.16 3.54 -10.65
C GLN A 10 16.98 5.03 -10.94
N ASP A 11 16.57 5.41 -12.15
CA ASP A 11 16.28 6.79 -12.51
C ASP A 11 14.83 7.13 -12.17
N ASP A 12 14.65 8.00 -11.17
CA ASP A 12 13.34 8.51 -10.72
C ASP A 12 12.54 9.20 -11.84
N ASN A 13 13.18 9.60 -12.95
CA ASN A 13 12.53 10.21 -14.11
C ASN A 13 12.12 9.19 -15.18
N THR A 14 12.29 7.89 -14.92
CA THR A 14 11.83 6.87 -15.86
C THR A 14 10.35 7.03 -16.12
N SER A 15 10.01 7.17 -17.40
CA SER A 15 8.66 7.47 -17.86
C SER A 15 7.71 6.30 -17.59
N ALA A 16 6.43 6.61 -17.37
CA ALA A 16 5.37 5.61 -17.25
C ALA A 16 5.34 4.60 -18.42
N ASP A 17 5.58 5.05 -19.66
CA ASP A 17 5.60 4.16 -20.83
C ASP A 17 6.71 3.09 -20.76
N ILE A 18 7.91 3.48 -20.32
CA ILE A 18 9.03 2.54 -20.12
C ILE A 18 8.71 1.58 -18.96
N LEU A 19 8.14 2.10 -17.87
CA LEU A 19 7.73 1.27 -16.72
C LEU A 19 6.66 0.25 -17.14
N ASP A 20 5.71 0.64 -17.99
CA ASP A 20 4.71 -0.27 -18.53
C ASP A 20 5.32 -1.38 -19.39
N GLN A 21 6.32 -1.05 -20.22
CA GLN A 21 7.06 -2.07 -20.97
C GLN A 21 7.82 -3.04 -20.05
N LEU A 22 8.47 -2.53 -19.00
CA LEU A 22 9.22 -3.34 -18.05
C LEU A 22 8.33 -4.17 -17.11
N SER A 23 7.03 -3.83 -16.99
CA SER A 23 6.07 -4.58 -16.17
C SER A 23 5.86 -6.03 -16.62
N THR A 24 6.29 -6.39 -17.84
CA THR A 24 6.23 -7.76 -18.39
C THR A 24 7.58 -8.46 -18.45
N ASP A 25 8.63 -7.92 -17.82
CA ASP A 25 9.94 -8.56 -17.81
C ASP A 25 9.87 -9.94 -17.14
N GLU A 26 10.55 -10.93 -17.73
CA GLU A 26 10.57 -12.30 -17.21
C GLU A 26 11.16 -12.37 -15.80
N ASN A 27 12.06 -11.44 -15.45
CA ASN A 27 12.65 -11.36 -14.13
C ASN A 27 11.68 -10.69 -13.14
N PRO A 28 11.18 -11.41 -12.12
CA PRO A 28 10.25 -10.84 -11.16
C PRO A 28 10.85 -9.69 -10.34
N PHE A 29 12.18 -9.63 -10.17
CA PHE A 29 12.82 -8.49 -9.52
C PHE A 29 12.68 -7.18 -10.31
N VAL A 30 12.62 -7.25 -11.65
CA VAL A 30 12.35 -6.07 -12.48
C VAL A 30 10.91 -5.63 -12.27
N ARG A 31 9.95 -6.56 -12.29
CA ARG A 31 8.52 -6.25 -12.07
C ARG A 31 8.24 -5.69 -10.67
N VAL A 32 8.90 -6.22 -9.64
CA VAL A 32 8.87 -5.64 -8.28
C VAL A 32 9.35 -4.19 -8.28
N ARG A 33 10.45 -3.91 -8.97
CA ARG A 33 10.99 -2.55 -9.07
C ARG A 33 10.06 -1.62 -9.86
N VAL A 34 9.36 -2.13 -10.87
CA VAL A 34 8.30 -1.37 -11.55
C VAL A 34 7.17 -1.06 -10.57
N ALA A 35 6.63 -2.05 -9.85
CA ALA A 35 5.56 -1.82 -8.87
C ALA A 35 5.93 -0.80 -7.79
N ALA A 36 7.21 -0.76 -7.37
CA ALA A 36 7.71 0.16 -6.36
C ALA A 36 8.07 1.56 -6.89
N HIS A 37 8.08 1.79 -8.20
CA HIS A 37 8.56 3.03 -8.80
C HIS A 37 7.49 4.12 -8.79
N MET A 38 7.80 5.33 -8.29
CA MET A 38 6.82 6.40 -8.06
C MET A 38 6.05 6.86 -9.32
N ASN A 39 6.69 6.79 -10.50
CA ASN A 39 6.06 7.13 -11.78
C ASN A 39 5.23 6.00 -12.39
N THR A 40 5.11 4.85 -11.72
CA THR A 40 4.30 3.74 -12.23
C THR A 40 2.84 4.15 -12.26
N SER A 41 2.25 3.98 -13.43
CA SER A 41 0.89 4.41 -13.71
C SER A 41 -0.14 3.51 -13.03
N ALA A 42 -1.34 4.06 -12.80
CA ALA A 42 -2.49 3.28 -12.34
C ALA A 42 -2.78 2.07 -13.24
N GLU A 43 -2.70 2.23 -14.57
CA GLU A 43 -2.95 1.16 -15.54
C GLU A 43 -1.91 0.03 -15.43
N THR A 44 -0.63 0.39 -15.27
CA THR A 44 0.43 -0.59 -15.05
C THR A 44 0.29 -1.30 -13.70
N LEU A 45 -0.17 -0.61 -12.65
CA LEU A 45 -0.44 -1.23 -11.34
C LEU A 45 -1.60 -2.22 -11.40
N VAL A 46 -2.67 -1.92 -12.16
CA VAL A 46 -3.78 -2.86 -12.43
C VAL A 46 -3.25 -4.12 -13.11
N LYS A 47 -2.32 -3.99 -14.06
CA LYS A 47 -1.68 -5.14 -14.71
C LYS A 47 -0.83 -5.96 -13.74
N LEU A 48 -0.04 -5.29 -12.89
CA LEU A 48 0.84 -5.94 -11.90
C LEU A 48 0.09 -6.52 -10.70
N SER A 49 -1.16 -6.13 -10.43
CA SER A 49 -1.98 -6.76 -9.38
C SER A 49 -2.31 -8.21 -9.69
N GLN A 50 -2.21 -8.60 -10.97
CA GLN A 50 -2.43 -9.97 -11.46
C GLN A 50 -1.13 -10.79 -11.53
N ASP A 51 -0.01 -10.27 -11.01
CA ASP A 51 1.27 -10.97 -11.02
C ASP A 51 1.24 -12.24 -10.16
N GLU A 52 1.89 -13.29 -10.64
CA GLU A 52 2.03 -14.56 -9.93
C GLU A 52 2.89 -14.44 -8.66
N ILE A 53 3.77 -13.44 -8.60
CA ILE A 53 4.70 -13.24 -7.49
C ILE A 53 4.03 -12.37 -6.42
N PRO A 54 3.80 -12.89 -5.20
CA PRO A 54 3.16 -12.13 -4.13
C PRO A 54 3.87 -10.80 -3.82
N LEU A 55 5.20 -10.78 -3.87
CA LEU A 55 5.98 -9.56 -3.61
C LEU A 55 5.65 -8.42 -4.60
N VAL A 56 5.32 -8.72 -5.86
CA VAL A 56 4.87 -7.69 -6.81
C VAL A 56 3.53 -7.11 -6.36
N LYS A 57 2.59 -7.98 -6.02
CA LYS A 57 1.25 -7.58 -5.52
C LYS A 57 1.32 -6.79 -4.21
N GLN A 58 2.28 -7.07 -3.32
CA GLN A 58 2.53 -6.30 -2.10
C GLN A 58 2.90 -4.85 -2.42
N PHE A 59 3.85 -4.63 -3.34
CA PHE A 59 4.20 -3.28 -3.76
C PHE A 59 3.03 -2.58 -4.49
N VAL A 60 2.21 -3.31 -5.25
CA VAL A 60 0.98 -2.75 -5.81
C VAL A 60 0.03 -2.32 -4.69
N ALA A 61 -0.21 -3.15 -3.67
CA ALA A 61 -1.09 -2.79 -2.55
C ALA A 61 -0.61 -1.55 -1.77
N GLU A 62 0.70 -1.35 -1.63
CA GLU A 62 1.28 -0.21 -0.92
C GLU A 62 1.34 1.08 -1.77
N HIS A 63 1.29 0.97 -3.10
CA HIS A 63 1.60 2.09 -3.98
C HIS A 63 0.53 3.20 -3.96
N LEU A 64 0.98 4.47 -3.93
CA LEU A 64 0.10 5.66 -3.82
C LEU A 64 -0.78 5.91 -5.06
N ASN A 65 -0.37 5.40 -6.22
CA ASN A 65 -1.16 5.49 -7.46
C ASN A 65 -2.10 4.28 -7.67
N THR A 66 -2.16 3.33 -6.73
CA THR A 66 -2.99 2.14 -6.90
C THR A 66 -4.47 2.51 -6.88
N PRO A 67 -5.24 2.14 -7.92
CA PRO A 67 -6.66 2.42 -7.98
C PRO A 67 -7.45 1.71 -6.87
N VAL A 68 -8.56 2.34 -6.47
CA VAL A 68 -9.52 1.80 -5.50
C VAL A 68 -9.97 0.39 -5.87
N ASP A 69 -10.40 0.18 -7.11
CA ASP A 69 -10.92 -1.13 -7.55
C ASP A 69 -9.85 -2.24 -7.44
N THR A 70 -8.58 -1.90 -7.66
CA THR A 70 -7.45 -2.83 -7.48
C THR A 70 -7.21 -3.16 -6.02
N LEU A 71 -7.33 -2.18 -5.11
CA LEU A 71 -7.25 -2.43 -3.66
C LEU A 71 -8.41 -3.30 -3.18
N VAL A 72 -9.63 -3.10 -3.71
CA VAL A 72 -10.81 -3.93 -3.42
C VAL A 72 -10.62 -5.38 -3.88
N GLU A 73 -9.99 -5.58 -5.04
CA GLU A 73 -9.67 -6.92 -5.53
C GLU A 73 -8.61 -7.59 -4.66
N LEU A 74 -7.51 -6.89 -4.36
CA LEU A 74 -6.43 -7.43 -3.54
C LEU A 74 -6.87 -7.69 -2.09
N SER A 75 -7.85 -6.96 -1.56
CA SER A 75 -8.35 -7.15 -0.19
C SER A 75 -9.10 -8.46 0.02
N GLN A 76 -9.45 -9.17 -1.07
CA GLN A 76 -10.06 -10.50 -0.97
C GLN A 76 -9.06 -11.56 -0.49
N ASP A 77 -7.77 -11.27 -0.58
CA ASP A 77 -6.68 -12.11 -0.08
C ASP A 77 -6.11 -11.47 1.20
N SER A 78 -6.29 -12.17 2.33
CA SER A 78 -5.89 -11.69 3.64
C SER A 78 -4.40 -11.42 3.76
N ASP A 79 -3.58 -12.06 2.92
CA ASP A 79 -2.13 -11.87 2.92
C ASP A 79 -1.76 -10.42 2.63
N PHE A 80 -2.58 -9.64 1.91
CA PHE A 80 -2.28 -8.25 1.56
C PHE A 80 -2.83 -7.20 2.56
N SER A 81 -3.53 -7.65 3.61
CA SER A 81 -4.25 -6.77 4.55
C SER A 81 -3.36 -5.69 5.16
N TYR A 82 -2.11 -6.02 5.48
CA TYR A 82 -1.15 -5.07 6.07
C TYR A 82 -0.87 -3.87 5.16
N TRP A 83 -0.58 -4.11 3.88
CA TRP A 83 -0.27 -3.05 2.92
C TRP A 83 -1.51 -2.24 2.54
N ILE A 84 -2.65 -2.92 2.38
CA ILE A 84 -3.94 -2.27 2.09
C ILE A 84 -4.35 -1.36 3.26
N ALA A 85 -4.18 -1.81 4.51
CA ALA A 85 -4.52 -1.02 5.69
C ALA A 85 -3.82 0.35 5.71
N GLY A 86 -2.55 0.42 5.30
CA GLY A 86 -1.76 1.65 5.27
C GLY A 86 -1.97 2.52 4.04
N ASN A 87 -2.59 2.01 2.97
CA ASN A 87 -2.73 2.74 1.72
C ASN A 87 -3.78 3.87 1.82
N PRO A 88 -3.45 5.13 1.50
CA PRO A 88 -4.36 6.26 1.60
C PRO A 88 -5.58 6.20 0.67
N ASN A 89 -5.55 5.35 -0.37
CA ASN A 89 -6.66 5.16 -1.30
C ASN A 89 -7.60 4.02 -0.88
N THR A 90 -7.33 3.33 0.24
CA THR A 90 -8.17 2.21 0.68
C THR A 90 -9.58 2.68 1.07
N PRO A 91 -10.63 2.10 0.49
CA PRO A 91 -12.03 2.45 0.78
C PRO A 91 -12.43 2.28 2.23
N LEU A 92 -13.39 3.10 2.67
CA LEU A 92 -13.95 3.11 4.02
C LEU A 92 -14.43 1.72 4.47
N GLU A 93 -15.11 0.99 3.59
CA GLU A 93 -15.64 -0.33 3.87
C GLU A 93 -14.52 -1.29 4.29
N ILE A 94 -13.41 -1.29 3.54
CA ILE A 94 -12.23 -2.12 3.83
C ILE A 94 -11.54 -1.64 5.10
N LEU A 95 -11.34 -0.32 5.28
CA LEU A 95 -10.76 0.22 6.52
C LEU A 95 -11.58 -0.19 7.76
N THR A 96 -12.90 -0.23 7.64
CA THR A 96 -13.83 -0.63 8.72
C THR A 96 -13.71 -2.11 9.04
N GLU A 97 -13.48 -2.96 8.05
CA GLU A 97 -13.20 -4.39 8.25
C GLU A 97 -11.83 -4.59 8.90
N LEU A 98 -10.80 -3.94 8.37
CA LEU A 98 -9.42 -4.05 8.85
C LEU A 98 -9.23 -3.49 10.28
N SER A 99 -10.10 -2.60 10.75
CA SER A 99 -10.06 -2.11 12.14
C SER A 99 -10.38 -3.17 13.18
N LYS A 100 -10.96 -4.29 12.75
CA LYS A 100 -11.32 -5.44 13.58
C LYS A 100 -10.47 -6.66 13.25
N HIS A 101 -9.44 -6.49 12.42
CA HIS A 101 -8.55 -7.57 12.01
C HIS A 101 -7.85 -8.17 13.24
N GLU A 102 -7.67 -9.49 13.28
CA GLU A 102 -7.09 -10.18 14.44
C GLU A 102 -5.60 -9.82 14.65
N ASP A 103 -4.85 -9.67 13.56
CA ASP A 103 -3.45 -9.26 13.57
C ASP A 103 -3.29 -7.78 13.93
N GLU A 104 -2.62 -7.50 15.05
CA GLU A 104 -2.28 -6.17 15.52
C GLU A 104 -1.41 -5.36 14.55
N ASN A 105 -0.62 -6.02 13.68
CA ASN A 105 0.22 -5.33 12.70
C ASN A 105 -0.63 -4.70 11.61
N VAL A 106 -1.71 -5.37 11.20
CA VAL A 106 -2.70 -4.80 10.26
C VAL A 106 -3.39 -3.61 10.90
N ARG A 107 -3.85 -3.74 12.16
CA ARG A 107 -4.46 -2.62 12.90
C ARG A 107 -3.49 -1.46 13.13
N SER A 108 -2.20 -1.74 13.34
CA SER A 108 -1.15 -0.73 13.49
C SER A 108 -0.84 -0.01 12.16
N SER A 109 -0.84 -0.74 11.04
CA SER A 109 -0.72 -0.17 9.70
C SER A 109 -1.91 0.75 9.37
N LEU A 110 -3.13 0.29 9.69
CA LEU A 110 -4.34 1.09 9.60
C LEU A 110 -4.24 2.38 10.43
N ALA A 111 -3.74 2.27 11.67
CA ALA A 111 -3.61 3.40 12.57
C ALA A 111 -2.70 4.52 12.05
N VAL A 112 -1.75 4.25 11.15
CA VAL A 112 -0.89 5.28 10.53
C VAL A 112 -1.38 5.74 9.15
N ASN A 113 -2.47 5.17 8.62
CA ASN A 113 -3.06 5.58 7.36
C ASN A 113 -3.51 7.05 7.44
N PRO A 114 -3.05 7.95 6.55
CA PRO A 114 -3.39 9.37 6.61
C PRO A 114 -4.84 9.67 6.21
N SER A 115 -5.52 8.74 5.55
CA SER A 115 -6.92 8.82 5.13
C SER A 115 -7.87 8.12 6.12
N ILE A 116 -7.37 7.64 7.26
CA ILE A 116 -8.19 6.93 8.24
C ILE A 116 -9.37 7.81 8.74
N PRO A 117 -10.61 7.28 8.74
CA PRO A 117 -11.76 7.94 9.34
C PRO A 117 -11.57 8.18 10.84
N GLY A 118 -12.01 9.34 11.33
CA GLY A 118 -11.89 9.70 12.75
C GLY A 118 -12.53 8.68 13.69
N GLU A 119 -13.67 8.09 13.32
CA GLU A 119 -14.36 7.07 14.12
C GLU A 119 -13.52 5.81 14.30
N ILE A 120 -12.83 5.36 13.23
CA ILE A 120 -11.93 4.20 13.30
C ILE A 120 -10.69 4.56 14.13
N LEU A 121 -10.16 5.77 13.97
CA LEU A 121 -9.01 6.24 14.74
C LEU A 121 -9.33 6.29 16.25
N ASP A 122 -10.52 6.78 16.63
CA ASP A 122 -10.99 6.80 18.02
C ASP A 122 -11.14 5.39 18.60
N GLN A 123 -11.58 4.42 17.79
CA GLN A 123 -11.60 3.00 18.17
C GLN A 123 -10.18 2.48 18.46
N LEU A 124 -9.21 2.77 17.58
CA LEU A 124 -7.83 2.30 17.74
C LEU A 124 -7.08 2.97 18.90
N MET A 125 -7.50 4.16 19.35
CA MET A 125 -6.94 4.81 20.54
C MET A 125 -7.10 3.99 21.82
N ILE A 126 -8.13 3.14 21.87
CA ILE A 126 -8.43 2.25 22.99
C ILE A 126 -8.21 0.77 22.62
N ASP A 127 -7.45 0.50 21.55
CA ASP A 127 -7.10 -0.87 21.16
C ASP A 127 -6.41 -1.61 22.32
N GLU A 128 -6.64 -2.92 22.41
CA GLU A 128 -6.04 -3.76 23.46
C GLU A 128 -4.52 -3.81 23.35
N ASN A 129 -3.99 -3.74 22.12
CA ASN A 129 -2.58 -3.83 21.83
C ASN A 129 -1.90 -2.45 21.98
N GLU A 130 -0.77 -2.41 22.71
CA GLU A 130 -0.05 -1.17 22.96
C GLU A 130 0.62 -0.58 21.71
N ASP A 131 1.11 -1.41 20.80
CA ASP A 131 1.75 -0.96 19.57
C ASP A 131 0.73 -0.29 18.64
N VAL A 132 -0.51 -0.79 18.60
CA VAL A 132 -1.61 -0.14 17.87
C VAL A 132 -1.90 1.25 18.46
N ARG A 133 -2.05 1.35 19.79
CA ARG A 133 -2.26 2.65 20.45
C ARG A 133 -1.10 3.62 20.20
N ALA A 134 0.15 3.12 20.21
CA ALA A 134 1.34 3.91 19.91
C ALA A 134 1.39 4.35 18.44
N ALA A 135 0.93 3.52 17.52
CA ALA A 135 0.83 3.84 16.09
C ALA A 135 -0.15 5.00 15.84
N VAL A 136 -1.30 5.02 16.54
CA VAL A 136 -2.26 6.14 16.47
C VAL A 136 -1.60 7.48 16.79
N MET A 137 -0.71 7.52 17.79
CA MET A 137 0.00 8.76 18.16
C MET A 137 0.98 9.27 17.09
N LYS A 138 1.39 8.40 16.17
CA LYS A 138 2.23 8.74 15.02
C LYS A 138 1.39 9.20 13.82
N ASN A 139 0.07 9.04 13.86
CA ASN A 139 -0.79 9.41 12.74
C ASN A 139 -0.76 10.94 12.51
N PRO A 140 -0.57 11.41 11.26
CA PRO A 140 -0.50 12.83 10.94
C PRO A 140 -1.78 13.60 11.32
N VAL A 141 -2.95 12.95 11.30
CA VAL A 141 -4.24 13.52 11.71
C VAL A 141 -4.25 13.91 13.19
N ILE A 142 -3.62 13.09 14.05
CA ILE A 142 -3.52 13.36 15.50
C ILE A 142 -2.48 14.45 15.77
N GLN A 143 -1.33 14.39 15.12
CA GLN A 143 -0.27 15.40 15.29
C GLN A 143 -0.76 16.82 14.92
N ALA A 144 -1.61 16.92 13.90
CA ALA A 144 -2.25 18.19 13.53
C ALA A 144 -3.21 18.73 14.61
N LYS A 145 -3.79 17.87 15.46
CA LYS A 145 -4.70 18.24 16.55
C LYS A 145 -3.97 18.63 17.83
N THR A 146 -2.83 18.00 18.14
CA THR A 146 -2.09 18.21 19.39
C THR A 146 -0.99 19.27 19.30
N GLY A 147 -0.62 19.72 18.10
CA GLY A 147 0.38 20.77 17.86
C GLY A 147 -0.09 22.22 18.06
N LYS A 148 -1.17 22.47 18.81
CA LYS A 148 -1.67 23.82 19.16
C LYS A 148 -1.64 24.07 20.67
#